data_AF-R9IDY1-F1
#
_entry.id   AF-R9IDY1-F1
#
_cell.length_a   1.000
_cell.length_b   1.000
_cell.length_c   1.000
_cell.angle_alpha   90.00
_cell.angle_beta   90.00
_cell.angle_gamma   90.00
#
_symmetry.space_group_name_H-M   'P 1'
#
loop_
_entity.id
_entity.type
_entity.pdbx_description
1 polymer ?
#
loop_
_entity_poly.entity_id
_entity_poly.type
_entity_poly.pdbx_seq_one_letter_code
_entity_poly.pdbx_strand_id
1 'polypeptide(L)' 'MYSSFERLLNKEKADSRAEGKAEDVIELLEDFGELSDSLKTCIMEQTDLEILKKWLKAAAKAKSIEEFEQAVGLVQV' A
#
# COMPACT_ATOMS: atom_id res chain seq x y z
N MET A 1 0.20 30.77 -18.56
CA MET A 1 1.26 29.76 -18.74
C MET A 1 1.44 29.10 -17.39
N TYR A 2 0.73 28.00 -17.15
CA TYR A 2 0.69 27.40 -15.82
C TYR A 2 2.07 26.86 -15.46
N SER A 3 2.63 27.56 -14.48
CA SER A 3 4.04 27.60 -14.14
C SER A 3 4.47 26.27 -13.58
N SER A 4 5.73 25.92 -13.79
CA SER A 4 6.44 24.71 -13.31
C SER A 4 6.08 24.28 -11.87
N PHE A 5 5.60 25.20 -11.04
CA PHE A 5 5.15 25.03 -9.66
C PHE A 5 3.94 24.07 -9.48
N GLU A 6 2.94 24.10 -10.38
CA GLU A 6 1.80 23.17 -10.26
C GLU A 6 2.20 21.72 -10.51
N ARG A 7 3.20 21.49 -11.37
CA ARG A 7 3.75 20.16 -11.62
C ARG A 7 4.45 19.59 -10.39
N LEU A 8 5.13 20.43 -9.62
CA LEU A 8 5.77 20.06 -8.35
C LEU A 8 4.71 19.70 -7.30
N LEU A 9 3.74 20.58 -7.07
CA LEU A 9 2.65 20.34 -6.13
C LEU A 9 1.80 19.11 -6.48
N ASN A 10 1.58 18.83 -7.77
CA ASN A 10 0.83 17.65 -8.18
C ASN A 10 1.63 16.35 -8.00
N LYS A 11 2.97 16.42 -8.08
CA LYS A 11 3.84 15.27 -7.86
C LYS A 11 3.99 14.96 -6.36
N GLU A 12 4.21 15.98 -5.54
CA GLU A 12 4.27 15.84 -4.07
C GLU A 12 2.96 15.30 -3.48
N LYS A 13 1.80 15.77 -3.96
CA LYS A 13 0.49 15.24 -3.53
C LYS A 13 0.24 13.78 -3.94
N ALA A 14 0.92 13.29 -4.97
CA ALA A 14 0.76 11.91 -5.42
C ALA A 14 1.59 10.95 -4.55
N ASP A 15 2.84 11.32 -4.25
CA ASP A 15 3.74 10.57 -3.36
C ASP A 15 3.16 10.45 -1.94
N SER A 16 2.77 11.57 -1.33
CA SER A 16 2.22 11.54 0.04
C SER A 16 0.92 10.74 0.15
N ARG A 17 0.19 10.57 -0.97
CA ARG A 17 -1.04 9.78 -1.00
C ARG A 17 -0.75 8.28 -1.12
N ALA A 18 0.37 7.90 -1.71
CA ALA A 18 0.81 6.51 -1.78
C ALA A 18 1.34 6.06 -0.42
N GLU A 19 2.21 6.85 0.20
CA GLU A 19 2.74 6.55 1.54
C GLU A 19 1.61 6.35 2.58
N GLY A 20 0.66 7.28 2.67
CA GLY A 20 -0.45 7.11 3.62
C GLY A 20 -1.35 5.90 3.31
N LYS A 21 -1.45 5.49 2.04
CA LYS A 21 -2.20 4.29 1.65
C LYS A 21 -1.44 3.01 2.01
N ALA A 22 -0.12 3.02 1.93
CA ALA A 22 0.73 1.92 2.38
C ALA A 22 0.62 1.74 3.91
N GLU A 23 0.67 2.83 4.66
CA GLU A 23 0.46 2.81 6.12
C GLU A 23 -0.91 2.27 6.49
N ASP A 24 -2.00 2.71 5.83
CA ASP A 24 -3.35 2.18 6.06
C ASP A 24 -3.42 0.65 5.87
N VAL A 25 -2.71 0.11 4.86
CA VAL A 25 -2.67 -1.35 4.58
C VAL A 25 -1.93 -2.07 5.69
N ILE A 26 -0.79 -1.54 6.11
CA ILE A 26 0.04 -2.12 7.18
C ILE A 26 -0.75 -2.15 8.49
N GLU A 27 -1.39 -1.05 8.88
CA GLU A 27 -2.18 -0.97 10.10
C GLU A 27 -3.31 -2.01 10.12
N LEU A 28 -4.04 -2.16 9.02
CA LEU A 28 -5.06 -3.21 8.86
C LEU A 28 -4.48 -4.60 9.01
N LEU A 29 -3.30 -4.83 8.43
CA LEU A 29 -2.63 -6.12 8.46
C LEU A 29 -2.05 -6.47 9.83
N GLU A 30 -1.62 -5.48 10.62
CA GLU A 30 -1.18 -5.66 12.01
C GLU A 30 -2.33 -6.10 12.93
N ASP A 31 -3.58 -5.72 12.63
CA ASP A 31 -4.76 -6.16 13.39
C ASP A 31 -5.02 -7.68 13.21
N PHE A 32 -4.61 -8.26 12.07
CA PHE A 32 -4.72 -9.69 11.83
C PHE A 32 -3.56 -10.51 12.41
N GLY A 33 -2.39 -9.91 12.64
CA GLY A 33 -1.23 -10.61 13.19
C GLY A 33 0.10 -9.89 12.98
N GLU A 34 1.20 -10.59 13.29
CA GLU A 34 2.54 -10.02 13.17
C GLU A 34 2.99 -9.99 11.71
N LEU A 35 3.15 -8.78 11.15
CA LEU A 35 3.66 -8.61 9.80
C LEU A 35 5.17 -8.77 9.76
N SER A 36 5.65 -9.52 8.78
CA SER A 36 7.10 -9.59 8.51
C SER A 36 7.61 -8.24 8.02
N ASP A 37 8.79 -7.81 8.51
CA ASP A 37 9.43 -6.57 8.08
C ASP A 37 9.57 -6.46 6.56
N SER A 38 9.82 -7.60 5.90
CA SER A 38 9.87 -7.70 4.43
C SER A 38 8.55 -7.28 3.77
N LEU A 39 7.41 -7.67 4.36
CA LEU A 39 6.09 -7.35 3.84
C LEU A 39 5.75 -5.88 4.07
N LYS A 40 6.00 -5.36 5.29
CA LYS A 40 5.85 -3.92 5.57
C LYS A 40 6.68 -3.08 4.62
N THR A 41 7.94 -3.46 4.40
CA THR A 41 8.85 -2.76 3.49
C THR A 41 8.33 -2.82 2.04
N CYS A 42 7.89 -3.98 1.56
CA CYS A 42 7.26 -4.11 0.23
C CYS A 42 6.04 -3.19 0.06
N ILE A 43 5.25 -3.00 1.11
CA ILE A 43 4.07 -2.10 1.10
C ILE A 43 4.50 -0.63 1.12
N MET A 44 5.48 -0.26 1.94
CA MET A 44 6.00 1.10 1.97
C MET A 44 6.75 1.52 0.70
N GLU A 45 7.46 0.59 0.05
CA GLU A 45 8.16 0.86 -1.22
C GLU A 45 7.18 0.93 -2.42
N GLN A 46 5.92 0.54 -2.23
CA GLN A 46 4.95 0.54 -3.32
C GLN A 46 4.41 1.95 -3.62
N THR A 47 4.93 2.56 -4.69
CA THR A 47 4.43 3.85 -5.20
C THR A 47 3.12 3.76 -6.01
N ASP A 48 2.69 2.55 -6.39
CA ASP A 48 1.51 2.38 -7.24
C ASP A 48 0.19 2.46 -6.45
N LEU A 49 -0.52 3.57 -6.60
CA LEU A 49 -1.79 3.83 -5.92
C LEU A 49 -2.88 2.80 -6.25
N GLU A 50 -2.87 2.19 -7.43
CA GLU A 50 -3.85 1.18 -7.80
C GLU A 50 -3.55 -0.13 -7.07
N ILE A 51 -2.27 -0.50 -6.97
CA ILE A 51 -1.82 -1.66 -6.20
C ILE A 51 -2.15 -1.47 -4.72
N LEU A 52 -1.76 -0.33 -4.12
CA LEU A 52 -2.06 -0.04 -2.71
C LEU A 52 -3.57 -0.06 -2.41
N LYS A 53 -4.41 0.46 -3.31
CA LYS A 53 -5.87 0.35 -3.16
C LYS A 53 -6.37 -1.09 -3.23
N LYS A 54 -5.81 -1.92 -4.11
CA LYS A 54 -6.13 -3.35 -4.16
C LYS A 54 -5.70 -4.04 -2.87
N TRP A 55 -4.51 -3.73 -2.38
CA TRP A 55 -3.98 -4.26 -1.13
C TRP A 55 -4.85 -3.86 0.05
N LEU A 56 -5.27 -2.60 0.15
CA LEU A 56 -6.16 -2.13 1.21
C LEU A 56 -7.50 -2.87 1.22
N LYS A 57 -8.09 -3.07 0.03
CA LYS A 57 -9.33 -3.84 -0.12
C LYS A 57 -9.13 -5.33 0.16
N ALA A 58 -7.97 -5.88 -0.18
CA ALA A 58 -7.62 -7.26 0.12
C ALA A 58 -7.44 -7.43 1.62
N ALA A 59 -6.67 -6.56 2.27
CA ALA A 59 -6.46 -6.55 3.72
C ALA A 59 -7.79 -6.43 4.47
N ALA A 60 -8.65 -5.49 4.09
CA ALA A 60 -9.98 -5.35 4.72
C ALA A 60 -10.92 -6.55 4.51
N LYS A 61 -10.66 -7.42 3.53
CA LYS A 61 -11.46 -8.64 3.27
C LYS A 61 -10.79 -9.90 3.80
N ALA A 62 -9.47 -9.88 3.91
CA ALA A 62 -8.68 -10.96 4.46
C ALA A 62 -9.03 -11.12 5.95
N LYS A 63 -8.89 -12.34 6.45
CA LYS A 63 -8.98 -12.62 7.89
C LYS A 63 -7.63 -12.97 8.51
N SER A 64 -6.60 -13.11 7.67
CA SER A 64 -5.24 -13.47 8.03
C SER A 64 -4.25 -12.89 7.00
N ILE A 65 -2.99 -12.73 7.41
CA ILE A 65 -1.90 -12.30 6.52
C ILE A 65 -1.76 -13.24 5.31
N GLU A 66 -1.86 -14.56 5.52
CA GLU A 66 -1.81 -15.55 4.41
C GLU A 66 -2.91 -15.33 3.36
N GLU A 67 -4.16 -15.06 3.78
CA GLU A 67 -5.26 -14.76 2.85
C GLU A 67 -5.00 -13.47 2.07
N PHE A 68 -4.43 -12.46 2.74
CA PHE A 68 -4.02 -11.24 2.08
C PHE A 68 -2.95 -11.53 1.02
N GLU A 69 -1.86 -12.20 1.38
CA GLU A 69 -0.74 -12.53 0.48
C GLU A 69 -1.20 -13.34 -0.74
N GLN A 70 -2.12 -14.29 -0.55
CA GLN A 70 -2.75 -15.00 -1.66
C GLN A 70 -3.63 -14.08 -2.52
N ALA A 71 -4.45 -13.22 -1.91
CA ALA A 71 -5.36 -12.32 -2.63
C ALA A 71 -4.61 -11.27 -3.46
N VAL A 72 -3.44 -10.84 -3.01
CA VAL A 72 -2.60 -9.86 -3.73
C VAL A 72 -1.53 -10.50 -4.61
N GLY A 73 -1.38 -11.84 -4.55
CA GLY A 73 -0.40 -12.59 -5.35
C GLY A 73 1.05 -12.42 -4.88
N LEU A 74 1.27 -12.08 -3.61
CA LEU A 74 2.60 -12.05 -3.01
C LEU A 74 3.13 -13.46 -2.69
N VAL A 75 2.24 -14.46 -2.58
CA VAL A 75 2.61 -15.87 -2.57
C VAL A 75 2.87 -16.35 -4.00
N GLN A 76 4.14 -16.60 -4.34
CA GLN A 76 4.50 -17.46 -5.47
C GLN A 76 4.58 -18.89 -4.94
N VAL A 77 3.66 -19.75 -5.38
CA VAL A 77 3.77 -21.21 -5.17
C VAL A 77 4.79 -21.80 -6.13
#